data_AF-A0A942HJL8-F1
#
_entry.id   AF-A0A942HJL8-F1
#
_cell.length_a   1.000
_cell.length_b   1.000
_cell.length_c   1.000
_cell.angle_alpha   90.00
_cell.angle_beta   90.00
_cell.angle_gamma   90.00
#
_symmetry.space_group_name_H-M   'P 1'
#
loop_
_entity.id
_entity.type
_entity.pdbx_description
1 polymer ?
#
loop_
_entity_poly.entity_id
_entity_poly.type
_entity_poly.pdbx_seq_one_letter_code
_entity_poly.pdbx_strand_id
1 'polypeptide(L)' 'MTSNPKLVFAGEIAQIAGVIAVVAGVVLSLHHWPAAASLIGGGSAFFVGKKLRGQ' A
#
# COMPACT_ATOMS: atom_id res chain seq x y z
N MET A 1 18.62 -13.76 10.30
CA MET A 1 17.73 -13.89 9.13
C MET A 1 18.29 -13.01 8.03
N THR A 2 18.65 -13.59 6.90
CA THR A 2 19.12 -12.84 5.71
C THR A 2 17.91 -12.28 4.98
N SER A 3 17.73 -10.97 5.00
CA SER A 3 16.66 -10.29 4.25
C SER A 3 16.94 -10.40 2.76
N ASN A 4 16.01 -10.98 1.99
CA ASN A 4 16.14 -11.05 0.53
C ASN A 4 15.95 -9.64 -0.06
N PRO A 5 16.97 -9.05 -0.70
CA PRO A 5 16.93 -7.66 -1.15
C PRO A 5 15.82 -7.40 -2.17
N LYS A 6 15.43 -8.40 -2.97
CA LYS A 6 14.32 -8.29 -3.92
C LYS A 6 12.97 -8.19 -3.21
N LEU A 7 12.79 -8.93 -2.12
CA LEU A 7 11.57 -8.88 -1.30
C LEU A 7 11.46 -7.56 -0.55
N VAL A 8 12.58 -7.04 -0.03
CA VAL A 8 12.64 -5.72 0.61
C VAL A 8 12.24 -4.62 -0.39
N PHE A 9 12.81 -4.63 -1.59
CA PHE A 9 12.48 -3.65 -2.63
C PHE A 9 11.01 -3.73 -3.07
N ALA A 10 10.48 -4.92 -3.32
CA ALA A 10 9.08 -5.11 -3.67
C ALA A 10 8.14 -4.62 -2.55
N GLY A 11 8.51 -4.87 -1.29
CA GLY A 11 7.74 -4.40 -0.14
C GLY A 11 7.78 -2.88 0.04
N GLU A 12 8.87 -2.23 -0.33
CA GLU A 12 8.99 -0.77 -0.33
C GLU A 12 8.08 -0.13 -1.38
N ILE A 13 8.09 -0.66 -2.61
CA ILE A 13 7.17 -0.23 -3.66
C ILE A 13 5.72 -0.42 -3.22
N ALA A 14 5.37 -1.57 -2.64
CA ALA A 14 4.01 -1.87 -2.20
C ALA A 14 3.54 -0.90 -1.09
N GLN A 15 4.42 -0.51 -0.17
CA GLN A 15 4.09 0.50 0.83
C GLN A 15 3.86 1.87 0.22
N ILE A 16 4.75 2.33 -0.66
CA ILE A 16 4.61 3.64 -1.31
C ILE A 16 3.33 3.69 -2.14
N ALA A 17 3.08 2.66 -2.96
CA ALA A 17 1.85 2.54 -3.73
C ALA A 17 0.61 2.51 -2.85
N GLY A 18 0.67 1.82 -1.70
CA GLY A 18 -0.41 1.79 -0.71
C GLY A 18 -0.74 3.17 -0.15
N VAL A 19 0.26 3.95 0.23
CA VAL A 19 0.08 5.33 0.70
C VAL A 19 -0.53 6.20 -0.39
N ILE A 20 -0.02 6.13 -1.62
CA ILE A 20 -0.55 6.89 -2.75
C ILE A 20 -2.02 6.53 -3.00
N ALA A 21 -2.38 5.25 -2.94
CA ALA A 21 -3.76 4.80 -3.10
C ALA A 21 -4.68 5.32 -1.99
N VAL A 22 -4.25 5.31 -0.72
CA VAL A 22 -5.01 5.92 0.38
C VAL A 22 -5.24 7.41 0.13
N VAL A 23 -4.19 8.15 -0.24
CA VAL A 23 -4.29 9.59 -0.56
C VAL A 23 -5.23 9.83 -1.73
N ALA A 24 -5.11 9.05 -2.81
CA ALA A 24 -6.02 9.12 -3.95
C ALA A 24 -7.47 8.83 -3.56
N GLY A 25 -7.70 7.88 -2.64
CA GLY A 25 -9.02 7.59 -2.08
C GLY A 25 -9.62 8.78 -1.33
N VAL A 26 -8.81 9.49 -0.55
CA VAL A 26 -9.22 10.74 0.12
C VAL A 26 -9.55 11.83 -0.91
N VAL A 27 -8.74 11.98 -1.97
CA VAL A 27 -9.02 12.94 -3.05
C VAL A 27 -10.31 12.57 -3.80
N LEU A 28 -10.55 11.28 -4.04
CA LEU A 28 -11.74 10.77 -4.70
C LEU A 28 -13.00 10.75 -3.82
N SER A 29 -12.99 11.30 -2.60
CA SER A 29 -14.12 11.26 -1.65
C SER A 29 -15.47 11.77 -2.20
N LEU A 30 -15.49 12.48 -3.34
CA LEU A 30 -16.71 12.83 -4.09
C LEU A 30 -17.40 11.63 -4.77
N HIS A 31 -16.69 10.51 -4.95
CA HIS A 31 -17.19 9.25 -5.46
C HIS A 31 -17.07 8.21 -4.34
N HIS A 32 -18.20 7.81 -3.75
CA HIS A 32 -18.20 6.98 -2.54
C HIS A 32 -17.55 5.60 -2.75
N TRP A 33 -17.79 4.97 -3.91
CA TRP A 33 -17.31 3.61 -4.17
C TRP A 33 -15.81 3.52 -4.50
N PRO A 34 -15.20 4.42 -5.33
CA PRO A 34 -13.77 4.37 -5.60
C PRO A 34 -12.95 4.81 -4.39
N ALA A 35 -13.43 5.79 -3.61
CA ALA A 35 -12.75 6.20 -2.38
C ALA A 35 -12.59 5.03 -1.41
N ALA A 36 -13.65 4.25 -1.21
CA ALA A 36 -13.61 3.04 -0.38
C ALA A 36 -12.63 1.99 -0.93
N ALA A 37 -12.65 1.73 -2.24
CA ALA A 37 -11.73 0.78 -2.87
C ALA A 37 -10.27 1.21 -2.73
N SER A 38 -9.98 2.49 -2.93
CA SER A 38 -8.64 3.07 -2.80
C SER A 38 -8.12 3.07 -1.36
N LEU A 39 -8.99 3.34 -0.37
CA LEU A 39 -8.64 3.26 1.05
C LEU A 39 -8.33 1.82 1.48
N ILE A 40 -9.21 0.87 1.16
CA ILE A 40 -9.03 -0.55 1.52
C ILE A 40 -7.82 -1.13 0.78
N GLY A 41 -7.75 -0.93 -0.54
CA GLY A 41 -6.65 -1.43 -1.36
C GLY A 41 -5.31 -0.82 -0.96
N GLY A 42 -5.28 0.48 -0.68
CA GLY A 42 -4.08 1.17 -0.24
C GLY A 42 -3.57 0.71 1.12
N GLY A 43 -4.46 0.58 2.10
CA GLY A 43 -4.11 0.03 3.42
C GLY A 43 -3.61 -1.41 3.34
N SER A 44 -4.24 -2.23 2.49
CA SER A 44 -3.84 -3.62 2.26
C SER A 44 -2.44 -3.71 1.64
N ALA A 45 -2.17 -2.91 0.60
CA ALA A 45 -0.87 -2.86 -0.06
C ALA A 45 0.24 -2.38 0.91
N PHE A 46 -0.06 -1.40 1.76
CA PHE A 46 0.86 -0.97 2.81
C PHE A 46 1.21 -2.10 3.78
N PHE A 47 0.21 -2.83 4.27
CA PHE A 47 0.42 -3.93 5.20
C PHE A 47 1.22 -5.09 4.57
N VAL A 48 0.89 -5.46 3.33
CA VAL A 48 1.63 -6.49 2.59
C VAL A 48 3.08 -6.05 2.38
N GLY A 49 3.31 -4.80 1.96
CA GLY A 49 4.65 -4.26 1.78
C GLY A 49 5.46 -4.28 3.07
N LYS A 50 4.84 -3.95 4.20
CA LYS A 50 5.46 -4.05 5.54
C LYS A 50 5.91 -5.48 5.85
N LYS A 51 5.04 -6.48 5.63
CA LYS A 51 5.39 -7.89 5.83
C LYS A 51 6.52 -8.36 4.92
N LEU A 52 6.54 -7.97 3.65
CA LEU A 52 7.60 -8.35 2.70
C LEU A 52 8.97 -7.80 3.12
N ARG A 53 8.99 -6.65 3.81
CA ARG A 53 10.21 -6.05 4.37
C ARG A 53 10.62 -6.63 5.73
N GLY A 54 9.79 -7.49 6.33
CA GLY A 54 10.03 -8.05 7.66
C GLY A 54 9.93 -7.01 8.79
N GLN A 55 9.07 -6.01 8.63
CA GLN A 55 8.85 -4.90 9.57
C GLN A 55 7.53 -5.01 10.35
#